data_AF-A0A432R4K6-F1
#
_entry.id   AF-A0A432R4K6-F1
#
_cell.length_a   1.000
_cell.length_b   1.000
_cell.length_c   1.000
_cell.angle_alpha   90.00
_cell.angle_beta   90.00
_cell.angle_gamma   90.00
#
_symmetry.space_group_name_H-M   'P 1'
#
loop_
_entity.id
_entity.type
_entity.pdbx_description
1 polymer ?
#
loop_
_entity_poly.entity_id
_entity_poly.type
_entity_poly.pdbx_seq_one_letter_code
_entity_poly.pdbx_strand_id
1 'polypeptide(L)'
;MNATSACFLPCAMVLQFTIVPLYQKNKALISFLCTVYRIMAKILQLLSSCSFTGLIRYLHMRLRGKELLVTGSCSNCGSCCRKINLEGHRGWLRHEQDFYAVAADYPEYQRFQITGKDEQGFLRFSCSWLTPEGFCKDHGERLDLCRNFPDKSLRFCGGTLPAGCGYLIQEVRPFSKYLADEESK
;
A
#
# COMPACT_ATOMS: atom_id res chain seq x y z
N MET A 1 47.41 -11.61 -54.03
CA MET A 1 47.57 -10.14 -53.97
C MET A 1 46.78 -9.66 -52.77
N ASN A 2 47.30 -9.84 -51.55
CA ASN A 2 48.24 -8.97 -50.80
C ASN A 2 47.54 -7.80 -50.11
N ALA A 3 47.35 -7.96 -48.79
CA ALA A 3 47.49 -6.94 -47.73
C ALA A 3 47.41 -7.70 -46.39
N THR A 4 48.50 -8.18 -45.78
CA THR A 4 49.36 -7.50 -44.78
C THR A 4 48.68 -6.43 -43.93
N SER A 5 48.42 -6.74 -42.65
CA SER A 5 48.80 -5.93 -41.48
C SER A 5 48.43 -6.71 -40.21
N ALA A 6 49.39 -7.31 -39.50
CA ALA A 6 50.24 -6.71 -38.48
C ALA A 6 49.59 -6.71 -37.07
N CYS A 7 50.21 -7.55 -36.23
CA CYS A 7 50.24 -7.59 -34.78
C CYS A 7 49.51 -6.47 -34.01
N PHE A 8 48.50 -6.85 -33.23
CA PHE A 8 48.00 -6.07 -32.10
C PHE A 8 48.18 -6.87 -30.81
N LEU A 9 49.17 -6.47 -30.03
CA LEU A 9 49.24 -6.41 -28.56
C LEU A 9 50.65 -5.83 -28.24
N PRO A 10 50.87 -5.10 -27.14
CA PRO A 10 49.94 -4.70 -26.08
C PRO A 10 50.01 -3.18 -25.75
N CYS A 11 48.90 -2.61 -25.28
CA CYS A 11 48.97 -1.42 -24.42
C CYS A 11 47.79 -1.47 -23.43
N ALA A 12 47.81 -2.52 -22.60
CA ALA A 12 47.30 -2.38 -21.25
C ALA A 12 48.22 -1.40 -20.51
N MET A 13 47.67 -0.60 -19.58
CA MET A 13 48.27 0.58 -18.94
C MET A 13 48.16 1.79 -19.87
N VAL A 14 47.17 2.66 -19.72
CA VAL A 14 46.95 3.56 -18.58
C VAL A 14 45.49 4.02 -18.68
N LEU A 15 44.81 4.22 -17.54
CA LEU A 15 43.40 4.66 -17.35
C LEU A 15 42.44 3.60 -16.79
N GLN A 16 42.95 2.69 -15.97
CA GLN A 16 42.23 2.31 -14.75
C GLN A 16 43.00 2.90 -13.58
N PHE A 17 42.32 3.27 -12.49
CA PHE A 17 42.85 3.91 -11.28
C PHE A 17 42.94 5.44 -11.27
N THR A 18 41.79 6.13 -11.28
CA THR A 18 41.61 7.37 -10.46
C THR A 18 40.14 7.76 -10.18
N ILE A 19 39.11 6.95 -10.51
CA ILE A 19 37.69 7.31 -10.22
C ILE A 19 36.98 6.30 -9.29
N VAL A 20 37.69 5.32 -8.73
CA VAL A 20 37.08 4.34 -7.80
C VAL A 20 37.10 4.73 -6.31
N PRO A 21 38.00 5.60 -5.76
CA PRO A 21 38.11 5.72 -4.30
C PRO A 21 37.12 6.71 -3.66
N LEU A 22 36.35 7.48 -4.43
CA LEU A 22 35.34 8.40 -3.89
C LEU A 22 33.94 7.76 -3.73
N TYR A 23 33.66 6.67 -4.45
CA TYR A 23 32.36 5.99 -4.38
C TYR A 23 32.25 4.99 -3.21
N GLN A 24 33.37 4.43 -2.73
CA GLN A 24 33.37 3.51 -1.59
C GLN A 24 33.32 4.19 -0.22
N LYS A 25 33.76 5.45 -0.11
CA LYS A 25 33.95 6.12 1.19
C LYS A 25 32.66 6.47 1.93
N ASN A 26 31.49 6.41 1.26
CA ASN A 26 30.23 6.87 1.82
C ASN A 26 29.05 5.92 1.60
N LYS A 27 29.28 4.62 1.40
CA LYS A 27 28.18 3.62 1.33
C LYS A 27 27.28 3.67 2.57
N ALA A 28 27.87 3.87 3.75
CA ALA A 28 27.12 4.01 5.00
C ALA A 28 26.27 5.30 5.02
N LEU A 29 26.82 6.43 4.55
CA LEU A 29 26.12 7.71 4.47
C LEU A 29 24.96 7.66 3.45
N ILE A 30 25.18 7.06 2.28
CA ILE A 30 24.15 6.87 1.25
C ILE A 30 23.05 5.93 1.76
N SER A 31 23.41 4.82 2.41
CA SER A 31 22.44 3.91 3.04
C SER A 31 21.63 4.61 4.13
N PHE A 32 22.27 5.44 4.96
CA PHE A 32 21.61 6.21 6.01
C PHE A 32 20.64 7.25 5.43
N LEU A 33 21.08 8.06 4.46
CA LEU A 33 20.24 9.04 3.78
C LEU A 33 19.06 8.37 3.05
N CYS A 34 19.28 7.22 2.41
CA CYS A 34 18.21 6.47 1.75
C CYS A 34 17.21 5.89 2.77
N THR A 35 17.68 5.49 3.95
CA THR A 35 16.83 5.03 5.07
C THR A 35 16.02 6.19 5.64
N VAL A 36 16.65 7.33 5.91
CA VAL A 36 15.98 8.55 6.38
C VAL A 36 14.95 9.03 5.36
N TYR A 37 15.28 9.05 4.06
CA TYR A 37 14.34 9.41 2.99
C TYR A 37 13.15 8.45 2.94
N ARG A 38 13.38 7.13 3.04
CA ARG A 38 12.29 6.12 3.12
C ARG A 38 11.40 6.31 4.34
N ILE A 39 11.98 6.66 5.49
CA ILE A 39 11.24 6.97 6.71
C ILE A 39 10.43 8.25 6.51
N MET A 40 11.03 9.31 5.98
CA MET A 40 10.36 10.59 5.72
C MET A 40 9.23 10.46 4.71
N ALA A 41 9.44 9.71 3.62
CA ALA A 41 8.40 9.43 2.63
C ALA A 41 7.23 8.66 3.23
N LYS A 42 7.49 7.66 4.08
CA LYS A 42 6.45 6.93 4.83
C LYS A 42 5.71 7.83 5.82
N ILE A 43 6.41 8.71 6.52
CA ILE A 43 5.79 9.68 7.43
C ILE A 43 4.90 10.64 6.64
N LEU A 44 5.36 11.15 5.50
CA LEU A 44 4.57 12.04 4.64
C LEU A 44 3.32 11.35 4.08
N GLN A 45 3.44 10.09 3.66
CA GLN A 45 2.31 9.27 3.22
C GLN A 45 1.30 9.01 4.34
N LEU A 46 1.77 8.74 5.56
CA LEU A 46 0.92 8.59 6.74
C LEU A 46 0.21 9.89 7.10
N LEU A 47 0.90 11.03 7.07
CA LEU A 47 0.31 12.36 7.31
C LEU A 47 -0.72 12.75 6.25
N SER A 48 -0.52 12.33 4.99
CA SER A 48 -1.45 12.58 3.88
C SER A 48 -2.70 11.70 3.90
N SER A 49 -2.67 10.57 4.61
CA SER A 49 -3.70 9.52 4.51
C SER A 49 -4.39 9.23 5.84
N CYS A 50 -3.79 9.57 6.97
CA CYS A 50 -4.35 9.36 8.30
C CYS A 50 -4.79 10.68 8.95
N SER A 51 -5.97 10.66 9.57
CA SER A 51 -6.39 11.74 10.46
C SER A 51 -5.44 11.88 11.65
N PHE A 52 -5.39 13.06 12.28
CA PHE A 52 -4.62 13.27 13.52
C PHE A 52 -4.97 12.25 14.61
N THR A 53 -6.27 11.96 14.77
CA THR A 53 -6.78 10.90 15.66
C THR A 53 -6.25 9.52 15.27
N GLY A 54 -6.15 9.24 13.97
CA GLY A 54 -5.55 8.06 13.40
C GLY A 54 -4.08 7.88 13.75
N LEU A 55 -3.31 8.96 13.61
CA LEU A 55 -1.89 8.99 13.95
C LEU A 55 -1.67 8.73 15.45
N ILE A 56 -2.46 9.37 16.31
CA ILE A 56 -2.41 9.13 17.76
C ILE A 56 -2.70 7.65 18.07
N ARG A 57 -3.74 7.07 17.47
CA ARG A 57 -4.07 5.64 17.64
C ARG A 57 -2.94 4.73 17.17
N TYR A 58 -2.34 5.03 16.03
CA TYR A 58 -1.21 4.29 15.49
C TYR A 58 -0.01 4.30 16.44
N LEU A 59 0.38 5.49 16.92
CA LEU A 59 1.49 5.64 17.86
C LEU A 59 1.21 4.91 19.18
N HIS A 60 0.00 5.07 19.73
CA HIS A 60 -0.41 4.41 20.95
C HIS A 60 -0.37 2.87 20.84
N MET A 61 -0.83 2.30 19.73
CA MET A 61 -0.76 0.86 19.47
C MET A 61 0.70 0.38 19.39
N ARG A 62 1.57 1.14 18.70
CA ARG A 62 3.00 0.83 18.59
C ARG A 62 3.72 0.87 19.94
N LEU A 63 3.41 1.85 20.79
CA LEU A 63 3.98 1.95 22.14
C LEU A 63 3.60 0.76 23.02
N ARG A 64 2.37 0.25 22.89
CA ARG A 64 1.94 -1.00 23.56
C ARG A 64 2.50 -2.26 22.90
N GLY A 65 3.20 -2.10 21.76
CA GLY A 65 3.69 -3.17 20.91
C GLY A 65 2.62 -4.20 20.58
N LYS A 66 1.42 -3.71 20.24
CA LYS A 66 0.32 -4.48 19.69
C LYS A 66 0.32 -4.40 18.16
N GLU A 67 -0.42 -5.30 17.54
CA GLU A 67 -0.67 -5.29 16.10
C GLU A 67 -2.17 -5.40 15.79
N LEU A 68 -2.56 -5.07 14.56
CA LEU A 68 -3.93 -5.25 14.10
C LEU A 68 -4.12 -6.64 13.50
N LEU A 69 -5.13 -7.33 14.00
CA LEU A 69 -5.64 -8.57 13.43
C LEU A 69 -7.01 -8.27 12.79
N VAL A 70 -7.16 -8.72 11.54
CA VAL A 70 -8.45 -8.73 10.85
C VAL A 70 -9.01 -10.14 10.95
N THR A 71 -10.22 -10.27 11.46
CA THR A 71 -10.93 -11.55 11.60
C THR A 71 -12.29 -11.48 10.93
N GLY A 72 -12.91 -12.63 10.71
CA GLY A 72 -14.23 -12.74 10.10
C GLY A 72 -14.19 -12.84 8.58
N SER A 73 -15.34 -12.65 7.95
CA SER A 73 -15.51 -12.85 6.51
C SER A 73 -16.58 -11.94 5.93
N CYS A 74 -16.57 -11.75 4.61
CA CYS A 74 -17.64 -11.04 3.92
C CYS A 74 -18.96 -11.78 4.11
N SER A 75 -19.98 -11.08 4.64
CA SER A 75 -21.34 -11.61 4.81
C SER A 75 -22.22 -11.39 3.57
N ASN A 76 -21.64 -10.99 2.45
CA ASN A 76 -22.33 -10.64 1.21
C ASN A 76 -23.48 -9.62 1.40
N CYS A 77 -23.36 -8.71 2.38
CA CYS A 77 -24.40 -7.73 2.73
C CYS A 77 -24.45 -6.50 1.81
N GLY A 78 -23.47 -6.35 0.91
CA GLY A 78 -23.35 -5.24 -0.04
C GLY A 78 -23.01 -3.88 0.56
N SER A 79 -22.85 -3.75 1.87
CA SER A 79 -22.62 -2.45 2.53
C SER A 79 -21.30 -1.81 2.11
N CYS A 80 -20.22 -2.58 1.98
CA CYS A 80 -18.96 -2.08 1.42
C CYS A 80 -19.11 -1.78 -0.09
N CYS A 81 -19.87 -2.59 -0.84
CA CYS A 81 -20.06 -2.39 -2.28
C CYS A 81 -20.77 -1.09 -2.65
N ARG A 82 -21.60 -0.54 -1.75
CA ARG A 82 -22.33 0.73 -1.95
C ARG A 82 -21.47 1.98 -1.77
N LYS A 83 -20.43 1.91 -0.95
CA LYS A 83 -19.62 3.06 -0.54
C LYS A 83 -18.16 2.63 -0.44
N ILE A 84 -17.47 2.68 -1.58
CA ILE A 84 -16.05 2.34 -1.70
C ILE A 84 -15.27 3.63 -1.92
N ASN A 85 -14.12 3.76 -1.27
CA ASN A 85 -13.08 4.71 -1.67
C ASN A 85 -11.95 3.90 -2.29
N LEU A 86 -11.39 4.38 -3.40
CA LEU A 86 -10.32 3.71 -4.12
C LEU A 86 -9.01 4.50 -3.97
N GLU A 87 -7.91 3.76 -3.94
CA GLU A 87 -6.56 4.29 -4.02
C GLU A 87 -6.03 4.12 -5.45
N GLY A 88 -5.33 5.13 -5.97
CA GLY A 88 -4.62 5.07 -7.24
C GLY A 88 -3.13 5.31 -7.07
N HIS A 89 -2.44 5.66 -8.17
CA HIS A 89 -0.99 5.86 -8.20
C HIS A 89 -0.46 6.90 -7.20
N ARG A 90 -1.29 7.90 -6.85
CA ARG A 90 -0.93 9.02 -5.98
C ARG A 90 -1.64 8.98 -4.62
N GLY A 91 -2.19 7.84 -4.24
CA GLY A 91 -3.01 7.69 -3.04
C GLY A 91 -4.51 7.77 -3.33
N TRP A 92 -5.31 8.11 -2.31
CA TRP A 92 -6.77 8.15 -2.40
C TRP A 92 -7.28 9.06 -3.52
N LEU A 93 -8.19 8.54 -4.34
CA LEU A 93 -8.70 9.25 -5.51
C LEU A 93 -9.58 10.43 -5.09
N ARG A 94 -9.31 11.62 -5.66
CA ARG A 94 -10.07 12.86 -5.42
C ARG A 94 -10.68 13.45 -6.69
N HIS A 95 -10.11 13.15 -7.84
CA HIS A 95 -10.54 13.65 -9.14
C HIS A 95 -10.89 12.49 -10.08
N GLU A 96 -11.92 12.67 -10.90
CA GLU A 96 -12.39 11.59 -11.80
C GLU A 96 -11.33 11.21 -12.83
N GLN A 97 -10.54 12.18 -13.28
CA GLN A 97 -9.41 11.96 -14.19
C GLN A 97 -8.40 10.95 -13.64
N ASP A 98 -8.11 10.99 -12.33
CA ASP A 98 -7.22 10.02 -11.69
C ASP A 98 -7.84 8.62 -11.70
N PHE A 99 -9.16 8.52 -11.51
CA PHE A 99 -9.87 7.25 -11.63
C PHE A 99 -9.80 6.68 -13.05
N TYR A 100 -10.01 7.51 -14.08
CA TYR A 100 -9.93 7.05 -15.46
C TYR A 100 -8.51 6.60 -15.83
N ALA A 101 -7.47 7.23 -15.29
CA ALA A 101 -6.09 6.75 -15.44
C ALA A 101 -5.89 5.36 -14.80
N VAL A 102 -6.39 5.16 -13.58
CA VAL A 102 -6.34 3.85 -12.91
C VAL A 102 -7.14 2.80 -13.69
N ALA A 103 -8.33 3.15 -14.20
CA ALA A 103 -9.18 2.24 -14.97
C ALA A 103 -8.63 1.94 -16.38
N ALA A 104 -7.70 2.75 -16.89
CA ALA A 104 -6.95 2.45 -18.11
C ALA A 104 -5.90 1.37 -17.86
N ASP A 105 -5.22 1.43 -16.70
CA ASP A 105 -4.22 0.42 -16.29
C ASP A 105 -4.88 -0.88 -15.79
N TYR A 106 -6.03 -0.76 -15.13
CA TYR A 106 -6.81 -1.86 -14.55
C TYR A 106 -8.26 -1.83 -15.07
N PRO A 107 -8.53 -2.35 -16.29
CA PRO A 107 -9.85 -2.29 -16.93
C PRO A 107 -11.00 -2.85 -16.08
N GLU A 108 -10.70 -3.82 -15.21
CA GLU A 108 -11.65 -4.41 -14.29
C GLU A 108 -12.25 -3.41 -13.26
N TYR A 109 -11.62 -2.24 -13.07
CA TYR A 109 -12.12 -1.17 -12.19
C TYR A 109 -13.19 -0.30 -12.85
N GLN A 110 -13.42 -0.43 -14.17
CA GLN A 110 -14.52 0.26 -14.87
C GLN A 110 -15.91 -0.09 -14.33
N ARG A 111 -16.03 -1.18 -13.55
CA ARG A 111 -17.26 -1.55 -12.85
C ARG A 111 -17.65 -0.58 -11.72
N PHE A 112 -16.73 0.26 -11.27
CA PHE A 112 -16.97 1.20 -10.17
C PHE A 112 -17.56 2.51 -10.71
N GLN A 113 -18.76 2.83 -10.24
CA GLN A 113 -19.48 4.05 -10.62
C GLN A 113 -19.28 5.12 -9.56
N ILE A 114 -18.90 6.33 -9.99
CA ILE A 114 -18.72 7.47 -9.10
C ILE A 114 -20.10 7.91 -8.58
N THR A 115 -20.26 7.93 -7.26
CA THR A 115 -21.50 8.34 -6.58
C THR A 115 -21.39 9.71 -5.90
N GLY A 116 -20.19 10.27 -5.84
CA GLY A 116 -19.92 11.58 -5.26
C GLY A 116 -18.60 11.60 -4.51
N LYS A 117 -18.53 12.45 -3.48
CA LYS A 117 -17.37 12.56 -2.58
C LYS A 117 -17.78 12.34 -1.13
N ASP A 118 -16.84 11.88 -0.31
CA ASP A 118 -17.00 11.85 1.14
C ASP A 118 -16.61 13.17 1.81
N GLU A 119 -16.72 13.21 3.14
CA GLU A 119 -16.40 14.37 3.97
C GLU A 119 -14.92 14.78 3.90
N GLN A 120 -14.04 13.87 3.50
CA GLN A 120 -12.60 14.10 3.33
C GLN A 120 -12.25 14.52 1.89
N GLY A 121 -13.26 14.59 1.00
CA GLY A 121 -13.13 14.98 -0.39
C GLY A 121 -12.63 13.85 -1.30
N PHE A 122 -12.62 12.60 -0.84
CA PHE A 122 -12.29 11.43 -1.65
C PHE A 122 -13.49 11.00 -2.49
N LEU A 123 -13.23 10.51 -3.70
CA LEU A 123 -14.26 9.94 -4.54
C LEU A 123 -14.86 8.70 -3.87
N ARG A 124 -16.19 8.65 -3.90
CA ARG A 124 -16.98 7.52 -3.44
C ARG A 124 -17.53 6.79 -4.65
N PHE A 125 -17.43 5.47 -4.60
CA PHE A 125 -17.84 4.58 -5.67
C PHE A 125 -18.90 3.60 -5.18
N SER A 126 -19.77 3.18 -6.10
CA SER A 126 -20.62 2.00 -5.98
C SER A 126 -20.20 0.97 -7.00
N CYS A 127 -20.20 -0.31 -6.63
CA CYS A 127 -19.91 -1.41 -7.54
C CYS A 127 -21.14 -1.72 -8.40
N SER A 128 -20.99 -1.76 -9.73
CA SER A 128 -22.08 -2.11 -10.66
C SER A 128 -22.56 -3.57 -10.54
N TRP A 129 -21.78 -4.44 -9.88
CA TRP A 129 -22.14 -5.83 -9.61
C TRP A 129 -22.94 -6.01 -8.31
N LEU A 130 -23.22 -4.92 -7.60
CA LEU A 130 -24.18 -4.95 -6.50
C LEU A 130 -25.59 -5.06 -7.06
N THR A 131 -26.32 -6.10 -6.67
CA THR A 131 -27.71 -6.26 -7.08
C THR A 131 -28.63 -5.32 -6.29
N PRO A 132 -29.85 -5.03 -6.78
CA PRO A 132 -30.84 -4.23 -6.06
C PRO A 132 -31.18 -4.81 -4.67
N GLU A 133 -31.14 -6.13 -4.53
CA GLU A 133 -31.42 -6.84 -3.28
C GLU A 133 -30.24 -6.75 -2.28
N GLY A 134 -29.08 -6.25 -2.72
CA GLY A 134 -27.98 -5.89 -1.84
C GLY A 134 -26.86 -6.93 -1.72
N PHE A 135 -26.78 -7.91 -2.61
CA PHE A 135 -25.69 -8.88 -2.66
C PHE A 135 -24.80 -8.71 -3.90
N CYS A 136 -23.58 -9.25 -3.83
CA CYS A 136 -22.66 -9.25 -4.96
C CYS A 136 -23.06 -10.33 -5.98
N LYS A 137 -23.25 -9.93 -7.24
CA LYS A 137 -23.61 -10.83 -8.34
C LYS A 137 -22.60 -11.95 -8.58
N ASP A 138 -21.32 -11.66 -8.37
CA ASP A 138 -20.23 -12.62 -8.55
C ASP A 138 -19.28 -12.55 -7.36
N HIS A 139 -19.68 -13.21 -6.27
CA HIS A 139 -18.92 -13.24 -5.03
C HIS A 139 -17.68 -14.17 -5.12
N GLY A 140 -17.67 -15.14 -6.05
CA GLY A 140 -16.56 -16.08 -6.24
C GLY A 140 -15.36 -15.39 -6.90
N GLU A 141 -15.60 -14.72 -8.03
CA GLU A 141 -14.56 -14.01 -8.79
C GLU A 141 -14.51 -12.51 -8.46
N ARG A 142 -14.58 -12.21 -7.16
CA ARG A 142 -14.37 -10.85 -6.65
C ARG A 142 -12.96 -10.37 -6.94
N LEU A 143 -12.84 -9.07 -7.20
CA LEU A 143 -11.55 -8.39 -7.31
C LEU A 143 -10.68 -8.59 -6.07
N ASP A 144 -9.37 -8.52 -6.26
CA ASP A 144 -8.40 -8.58 -5.16
C ASP A 144 -8.66 -7.50 -4.12
N LEU A 145 -9.06 -6.29 -4.53
CA LEU A 145 -9.52 -5.24 -3.61
C LEU A 145 -10.64 -5.73 -2.69
N CYS A 146 -11.62 -6.46 -3.23
CA CYS A 146 -12.76 -6.96 -2.49
C CYS A 146 -12.41 -8.22 -1.66
N ARG A 147 -11.48 -9.05 -2.13
CA ARG A 147 -10.98 -10.23 -1.41
C ARG A 147 -10.14 -9.84 -0.21
N ASN A 148 -9.32 -8.80 -0.37
CA ASN A 148 -8.41 -8.29 0.66
C ASN A 148 -9.09 -7.28 1.61
N PHE A 149 -10.38 -7.00 1.42
CA PHE A 149 -11.13 -6.14 2.33
C PHE A 149 -11.37 -6.83 3.69
N PRO A 150 -11.26 -6.11 4.82
CA PRO A 150 -10.83 -4.73 4.98
C PRO A 150 -9.31 -4.57 5.13
N ASP A 151 -8.76 -3.49 4.58
CA ASP A 151 -7.36 -3.13 4.81
C ASP A 151 -7.14 -2.62 6.26
N LYS A 152 -6.02 -3.00 6.88
CA LYS A 152 -5.68 -2.62 8.26
C LYS A 152 -5.53 -1.11 8.44
N SER A 153 -5.12 -0.38 7.40
CA SER A 153 -5.00 1.08 7.42
C SER A 153 -6.34 1.78 7.67
N LEU A 154 -7.47 1.14 7.35
CA LEU A 154 -8.82 1.67 7.60
C LEU A 154 -8.98 2.15 9.06
N ARG A 155 -8.39 1.41 10.02
CA ARG A 155 -8.42 1.73 11.45
C ARG A 155 -7.76 3.06 11.80
N PHE A 156 -6.79 3.49 11.00
CA PHE A 156 -6.01 4.72 11.19
C PHE A 156 -6.50 5.85 10.27
N CYS A 157 -7.02 5.55 9.09
CA CYS A 157 -7.50 6.56 8.15
C CYS A 157 -8.87 7.18 8.52
N GLY A 158 -9.45 6.77 9.66
CA GLY A 158 -10.76 7.26 10.11
C GLY A 158 -11.94 6.52 9.47
N GLY A 159 -11.68 5.49 8.67
CA GLY A 159 -12.71 4.62 8.14
C GLY A 159 -13.29 3.72 9.24
N THR A 160 -14.57 3.40 9.10
CA THR A 160 -15.29 2.50 10.00
C THR A 160 -15.91 1.37 9.20
N LEU A 161 -15.94 0.17 9.79
CA LEU A 161 -16.72 -0.92 9.22
C LEU A 161 -18.21 -0.60 9.39
N PRO A 162 -19.04 -0.88 8.36
CA PRO A 162 -20.48 -0.73 8.47
C PRO A 162 -21.06 -1.53 9.63
N ALA A 163 -22.18 -1.06 10.21
CA ALA A 163 -22.91 -1.82 11.21
C ALA A 163 -23.31 -3.20 10.65
N GLY A 164 -23.11 -4.26 11.44
CA GLY A 164 -23.39 -5.64 11.03
C GLY A 164 -22.41 -6.22 9.99
N CYS A 165 -21.25 -5.59 9.77
CA CYS A 165 -20.20 -6.16 8.92
C CYS A 165 -19.68 -7.48 9.53
N GLY A 166 -19.48 -8.50 8.70
CA GLY A 166 -18.93 -9.79 9.13
C GLY A 166 -17.44 -9.78 9.44
N TYR A 167 -16.75 -8.66 9.18
CA TYR A 167 -15.35 -8.46 9.55
C TYR A 167 -15.20 -7.72 10.87
N LEU A 168 -14.08 -7.96 11.54
CA LEU A 168 -13.69 -7.27 12.77
C LEU A 168 -12.20 -6.94 12.73
N ILE A 169 -11.83 -5.76 13.23
CA ILE A 169 -10.44 -5.32 13.34
C ILE A 169 -10.13 -5.11 14.81
N GLN A 170 -9.16 -5.86 15.34
CA GLN A 170 -8.80 -5.84 16.77
C GLN A 170 -7.31 -5.61 16.98
N GLU A 171 -6.97 -4.96 18.10
CA GLU A 171 -5.58 -4.81 18.56
C GLU A 171 -5.18 -6.01 19.43
N VAL A 172 -4.32 -6.86 18.88
CA VAL A 172 -3.83 -8.09 19.53
C VAL A 172 -2.36 -7.97 19.90
N ARG A 173 -1.90 -8.82 20.82
CA ARG A 173 -0.48 -9.01 21.06
C ARG A 173 0.07 -9.88 19.92
N PRO A 174 1.18 -9.50 19.26
CA PRO A 174 1.76 -10.29 18.19
C PRO A 174 2.21 -11.66 18.69
N PHE A 175 2.04 -12.70 17.87
CA PHE A 175 2.37 -14.08 18.23
C PHE A 175 3.85 -14.24 18.63
N SER A 176 4.76 -13.54 17.96
CA SER A 176 6.20 -13.55 18.26
C SER A 176 6.53 -13.16 19.70
N LYS A 177 5.73 -12.28 20.31
CA LYS A 177 5.90 -11.91 21.72
C LYS A 177 5.46 -12.99 22.70
N TYR A 178 4.58 -13.91 22.29
CA TYR A 178 4.24 -15.06 23.13
C TYR A 178 5.37 -16.10 23.07
N LEU A 179 5.96 -16.33 21.89
CA LEU A 179 7.09 -17.24 21.73
C LEU A 179 8.31 -16.80 22.55
N ALA A 180 8.67 -15.51 22.48
CA ALA A 180 9.82 -14.98 23.22
C ALA A 180 9.67 -15.10 24.76
N ASP A 181 8.45 -14.97 25.28
CA ASP A 181 8.20 -15.14 26.71
C ASP A 181 8.43 -16.60 27.15
N GLU A 182 8.01 -17.57 26.33
CA GLU A 182 8.20 -19.00 26.60
C GLU A 182 9.66 -19.42 26.49
N GLU A 183 10.41 -18.89 25.51
CA GLU A 183 11.86 -19.15 25.38
C GLU A 183 12.70 -18.56 26.52
N SER A 184 12.14 -17.59 27.26
CA SER A 184 12.81 -16.93 28.39
C SER A 184 12.57 -17.57 29.76
N LYS A 185 11.70 -18.59 29.82
CA LYS A 185 11.42 -19.39 31.02
C LYS A 185 12.36 -20.59 31.12
#